data_AF-A0A9P5UXS5-F1
#
_entry.id   AF-A0A9P5UXS5-F1
#
_cell.length_a   1.000
_cell.length_b   1.000
_cell.length_c   1.000
_cell.angle_alpha   90.00
_cell.angle_beta   90.00
_cell.angle_gamma   90.00
#
_symmetry.space_group_name_H-M   'P 1'
#
loop_
_entity.id
_entity.type
_entity.pdbx_description
1 polymer ?
#
loop_
_entity_poly.entity_id
_entity_poly.type
_entity_poly.pdbx_seq_one_letter_code
_entity_poly.pdbx_strand_id
1 'polypeptide(L)'
;MAALTRTTRKRALSLAKDTPTTSAATIKTTATTRATIKTTKTTTPKAPPPSTSAAKPHPRKTLHPPTKVHSTPWVSIQIPRSELDLTTTLKCGQSFRWQREHQELPSGEISAPTWSCVLDRRVWFIQETDDGFRFRTVRPSSSTTTTSTKSPATPAGVTWRTTGKEEQEELEKLDRAFLRDYFQLDVSLTELYAKWSATDKNFKAKAPFFPGVRMLRQDPVENLFCFICSSNNNISRITQMAAKMCSEYGSPLTVPLEQESLDSTTSTSSRTFYEFPTIEALAQDGVEETLRSLGFGYRAKYIATTAKIIQEMEDGEAWLHGLRKLPYEDAHAALLTLQGVGPKVADCVCLMSLDKHETIPVDTHVWQIAVRDYRFRFEGKAPKAISPAIYKAVGRHFVDLFGGYAGWAHSVLFAADLRTIEGRVKEDPDVVKQEVVEEEVERIVMKVELKMEEKVMVVKQEIEEETVVTEHIKDIKLEDPLDTLPTGRRVSKRRKAV
;
A
#
# COMPACT_ATOMS: atom_id res chain seq x y z
N MET A 1 -31.72 -18.25 -15.86
CA MET A 1 -31.17 -17.81 -14.55
C MET A 1 -31.03 -18.97 -13.55
N ALA A 2 -30.40 -20.10 -13.94
CA ALA A 2 -29.99 -21.18 -12.99
C ALA A 2 -29.02 -22.23 -13.58
N ALA A 3 -28.19 -21.91 -14.59
CA ALA A 3 -27.40 -22.95 -15.30
C ALA A 3 -25.89 -22.67 -15.48
N LEU A 4 -25.34 -21.52 -15.07
CA LEU A 4 -23.92 -21.21 -15.32
C LEU A 4 -22.96 -21.42 -14.12
N THR A 5 -23.43 -21.85 -12.95
CA THR A 5 -22.60 -21.92 -11.73
C THR A 5 -22.05 -23.31 -11.39
N ARG A 6 -22.27 -24.33 -12.24
CA ARG A 6 -21.87 -25.72 -11.93
C ARG A 6 -20.56 -26.18 -12.59
N THR A 7 -20.13 -25.54 -13.67
CA THR A 7 -18.99 -26.01 -14.48
C THR A 7 -17.63 -25.57 -13.88
N THR A 8 -17.55 -24.41 -13.25
CA THR A 8 -16.32 -23.88 -12.65
C THR A 8 -15.94 -24.58 -11.34
N ARG A 9 -16.93 -25.02 -10.54
CA ARG A 9 -16.69 -25.66 -9.23
C ARG A 9 -16.14 -27.10 -9.32
N LYS A 10 -16.35 -27.79 -10.45
CA LYS A 10 -15.86 -29.18 -10.63
C LYS A 10 -14.41 -29.27 -11.08
N ARG A 11 -13.82 -28.22 -11.66
CA ARG A 11 -12.46 -28.27 -12.22
C ARG A 11 -11.36 -27.98 -11.20
N ALA A 12 -11.64 -27.19 -10.16
CA ALA A 12 -10.69 -26.93 -9.06
C ALA A 12 -10.44 -28.14 -8.14
N LEU A 13 -11.34 -29.13 -8.13
CA LEU A 13 -11.28 -30.31 -7.24
C LEU A 13 -10.69 -31.57 -7.89
N SER A 14 -10.48 -31.61 -9.21
CA SER A 14 -10.00 -32.83 -9.91
C SER A 14 -8.49 -32.87 -10.18
N LEU A 15 -7.73 -31.85 -9.78
CA LEU A 15 -6.26 -31.77 -9.97
C LEU A 15 -5.45 -32.10 -8.70
N ALA A 16 -6.10 -32.56 -7.62
CA ALA A 16 -5.46 -32.79 -6.32
C ALA A 16 -5.43 -34.26 -5.86
N LYS A 17 -5.69 -35.23 -6.73
CA LYS A 17 -5.57 -36.66 -6.40
C LYS A 17 -4.98 -37.40 -7.59
N ASP A 18 -3.65 -37.55 -7.57
CA ASP A 18 -2.95 -38.75 -8.06
C ASP A 18 -1.45 -38.60 -7.80
N THR A 19 -0.93 -39.33 -6.82
CA THR A 19 0.42 -39.90 -6.90
C THR A 19 0.57 -41.06 -5.90
N PRO A 20 1.22 -42.18 -6.30
CA PRO A 20 1.15 -43.45 -5.59
C PRO A 20 2.27 -43.67 -4.57
N THR A 21 2.02 -44.66 -3.72
CA THR A 21 2.85 -45.19 -2.63
C THR A 21 3.99 -46.09 -3.13
N THR A 22 5.22 -45.91 -2.62
CA THR A 22 6.40 -46.81 -2.40
C THR A 22 7.70 -46.03 -2.68
N SER A 23 8.87 -46.23 -2.04
CA SER A 23 9.40 -47.18 -1.07
C SER A 23 10.60 -46.51 -0.37
N ALA A 24 10.89 -46.95 0.85
CA ALA A 24 12.06 -46.57 1.64
C ALA A 24 13.39 -46.85 0.92
N ALA A 25 14.33 -45.90 0.99
CA ALA A 25 15.75 -46.14 0.76
C ALA A 25 16.58 -45.32 1.75
N THR A 26 17.38 -46.06 2.51
CA THR A 26 18.30 -45.69 3.56
C THR A 26 19.32 -44.62 3.15
N ILE A 27 19.39 -43.51 3.88
CA ILE A 27 20.52 -42.55 3.81
C ILE A 27 21.50 -42.90 4.92
N LYS A 28 22.68 -43.39 4.53
CA LYS A 28 23.84 -43.54 5.41
C LYS A 28 24.54 -42.20 5.59
N THR A 29 24.76 -41.88 6.85
CA THR A 29 25.58 -40.78 7.38
C THR A 29 27.05 -41.00 7.04
N THR A 30 27.73 -39.99 6.47
CA THR A 30 29.18 -39.85 6.61
C THR A 30 29.54 -38.38 6.75
N ALA A 31 30.11 -38.06 7.92
CA ALA A 31 30.76 -36.81 8.24
C ALA A 31 32.06 -36.64 7.43
N THR A 32 32.41 -35.41 7.06
CA THR A 32 33.80 -35.07 6.73
C THR A 32 34.11 -33.63 7.14
N THR A 33 34.75 -33.56 8.30
CA THR A 33 35.97 -32.82 8.64
C THR A 33 36.31 -31.54 7.89
N ARG A 34 36.35 -30.46 8.66
CA ARG A 34 36.95 -29.15 8.36
C ARG A 34 38.47 -29.26 8.37
N ALA A 35 39.14 -28.96 7.26
CA ALA A 35 40.59 -28.79 7.20
C ALA A 35 40.95 -27.49 6.48
N THR A 36 41.61 -26.62 7.24
CA THR A 36 42.21 -25.35 6.81
C THR A 36 43.53 -25.64 6.13
N ILE A 37 43.72 -25.26 4.85
CA ILE A 37 45.05 -25.24 4.22
C ILE A 37 45.27 -23.95 3.42
N LYS A 38 46.49 -23.46 3.61
CA LYS A 38 47.11 -22.20 3.24
C LYS A 38 47.11 -21.89 1.74
N THR A 39 47.08 -20.59 1.48
CA THR A 39 47.40 -19.90 0.23
C THR A 39 48.79 -20.23 -0.31
N THR A 40 48.85 -20.68 -1.57
CA THR A 40 50.03 -20.57 -2.43
C THR A 40 49.61 -20.15 -3.83
N LYS A 41 50.14 -19.01 -4.28
CA LYS A 41 50.01 -18.46 -5.63
C LYS A 41 50.62 -19.43 -6.64
N THR A 42 49.85 -19.83 -7.66
CA THR A 42 50.37 -20.44 -8.88
C THR A 42 49.68 -19.81 -10.08
N THR A 43 50.46 -19.17 -10.94
CA THR A 43 50.10 -18.54 -12.21
C THR A 43 50.16 -19.53 -13.36
N THR A 44 49.07 -19.68 -14.13
CA THR A 44 49.00 -20.22 -15.53
C THR A 44 47.55 -20.06 -16.06
N PRO A 45 47.25 -20.17 -17.38
CA PRO A 45 47.28 -19.08 -18.36
C PRO A 45 45.88 -18.70 -18.88
N LYS A 46 45.82 -17.57 -19.58
CA LYS A 46 44.65 -16.90 -20.16
C LYS A 46 43.85 -17.80 -21.12
N ALA A 47 42.59 -18.07 -20.79
CA ALA A 47 41.62 -18.69 -21.70
C ALA A 47 41.14 -17.68 -22.77
N PRO A 48 40.85 -18.13 -24.01
CA PRO A 48 40.40 -17.26 -25.09
C PRO A 48 38.98 -16.71 -24.84
N PRO A 49 38.63 -15.55 -25.42
CA PRO A 49 37.33 -14.92 -25.19
C PRO A 49 36.19 -15.76 -25.77
N PRO A 50 35.00 -15.76 -25.14
CA PRO A 50 33.84 -16.45 -25.68
C PRO A 50 33.40 -15.81 -27.00
N SER A 51 33.16 -16.65 -28.00
CA SER A 51 32.59 -16.28 -29.29
C SER A 51 31.25 -15.57 -29.09
N THR A 52 31.19 -14.30 -29.45
CA THR A 52 29.95 -13.53 -29.55
C THR A 52 29.12 -14.08 -30.71
N SER A 53 28.20 -15.01 -30.41
CA SER A 53 27.03 -15.22 -31.27
C SER A 53 26.11 -14.03 -31.05
N ALA A 54 26.20 -13.05 -31.96
CA ALA A 54 25.25 -11.95 -32.02
C ALA A 54 23.87 -12.55 -32.35
N ALA A 55 22.99 -12.58 -31.35
CA ALA A 55 21.57 -12.82 -31.57
C ALA A 55 21.09 -11.80 -32.61
N LYS A 56 20.58 -12.30 -33.74
CA LYS A 56 20.00 -11.45 -34.78
C LYS A 56 18.85 -10.64 -34.15
N PRO A 57 18.79 -9.31 -34.33
CA PRO A 57 17.65 -8.53 -33.87
C PRO A 57 16.39 -9.06 -34.56
N HIS A 58 15.38 -9.42 -33.76
CA HIS A 58 14.05 -9.66 -34.28
C HIS A 58 13.53 -8.41 -35.00
N PRO A 59 12.78 -8.56 -36.10
CA PRO A 59 12.27 -7.41 -36.83
C PRO A 59 11.37 -6.59 -35.91
N ARG A 60 11.89 -5.42 -35.52
CA ARG A 60 11.17 -4.39 -34.78
C ARG A 60 9.96 -4.03 -35.64
N LYS A 61 8.75 -4.45 -35.26
CA LYS A 61 7.54 -3.86 -35.84
C LYS A 61 7.57 -2.40 -35.44
N THR A 62 7.92 -1.53 -36.38
CA THR A 62 7.78 -0.08 -36.20
C THR A 62 6.29 0.20 -36.16
N LEU A 63 5.70 0.19 -34.96
CA LEU A 63 4.36 0.76 -34.76
C LEU A 63 4.50 2.25 -35.05
N HIS A 64 3.96 2.69 -36.18
CA HIS A 64 3.93 4.09 -36.54
C HIS A 64 2.92 4.80 -35.63
N PRO A 65 3.28 5.95 -35.03
CA PRO A 65 2.36 6.71 -34.20
C PRO A 65 1.17 7.20 -35.03
N PRO A 66 -0.04 7.32 -34.43
CA PRO A 66 -1.18 7.90 -35.12
C PRO A 66 -0.87 9.33 -35.58
N THR A 67 -1.13 9.63 -36.85
CA THR A 67 -0.79 10.90 -37.52
C THR A 67 -1.67 12.08 -37.10
N LYS A 68 -2.73 11.85 -36.33
CA LYS A 68 -3.60 12.88 -35.74
C LYS A 68 -4.02 12.46 -34.34
N VAL A 69 -4.00 13.41 -33.40
CA VAL A 69 -4.49 13.26 -32.04
C VAL A 69 -5.55 14.32 -31.72
N HIS A 70 -6.47 14.00 -30.82
CA HIS A 70 -7.47 14.91 -30.28
C HIS A 70 -7.11 15.26 -28.83
N SER A 71 -6.89 16.54 -28.53
CA SER A 71 -6.69 17.06 -27.18
C SER A 71 -7.99 17.69 -26.67
N THR A 72 -8.39 17.37 -25.44
CA THR A 72 -9.49 18.09 -24.76
C THR A 72 -8.97 19.36 -24.10
N PRO A 73 -9.83 20.37 -23.84
CA PRO A 73 -9.47 21.45 -22.93
C PRO A 73 -9.28 20.94 -21.49
N TRP A 74 -8.77 21.82 -20.63
CA TRP A 74 -8.69 21.56 -19.19
C TRP A 74 -10.07 21.61 -18.54
N VAL A 75 -10.32 20.63 -17.68
CA VAL A 75 -11.59 20.43 -16.99
C VAL A 75 -11.31 20.26 -15.49
N SER A 76 -12.00 21.03 -14.65
CA SER A 76 -11.82 20.98 -13.19
C SER A 76 -12.76 20.00 -12.51
N ILE A 77 -12.26 19.28 -11.50
CA ILE A 77 -13.00 18.46 -10.55
C ILE A 77 -12.75 19.03 -9.15
N GLN A 78 -13.84 19.46 -8.52
CA GLN A 78 -13.84 19.96 -7.16
C GLN A 78 -13.78 18.78 -6.19
N ILE A 79 -12.72 18.71 -5.38
CA ILE A 79 -12.55 17.67 -4.39
C ILE A 79 -11.58 18.17 -3.31
N PRO A 80 -11.99 18.24 -2.04
CA PRO A 80 -11.09 18.74 -1.00
C PRO A 80 -9.90 17.79 -0.82
N ARG A 81 -8.77 18.33 -0.37
CA ARG A 81 -7.56 17.55 -0.08
C ARG A 81 -7.77 16.44 0.96
N SER A 82 -8.76 16.57 1.83
CA SER A 82 -9.17 15.50 2.76
C SER A 82 -9.70 14.26 2.05
N GLU A 83 -10.25 14.42 0.85
CA GLU A 83 -10.76 13.34 0.01
C GLU A 83 -9.72 12.84 -1.00
N LEU A 84 -8.82 13.69 -1.52
CA LEU A 84 -7.76 13.25 -2.43
C LEU A 84 -6.51 14.15 -2.34
N ASP A 85 -5.39 13.56 -1.93
CA ASP A 85 -4.04 14.12 -2.08
C ASP A 85 -3.35 13.38 -3.22
N LEU A 86 -3.31 14.01 -4.41
CA LEU A 86 -2.77 13.40 -5.62
C LEU A 86 -1.31 13.00 -5.42
N THR A 87 -0.50 13.88 -4.83
CA THR A 87 0.93 13.59 -4.62
C THR A 87 1.17 12.34 -3.79
N THR A 88 0.48 12.15 -2.68
CA THR A 88 0.66 10.97 -1.82
C THR A 88 0.05 9.73 -2.47
N THR A 89 -1.18 9.85 -3.00
CA THR A 89 -1.89 8.74 -3.66
C THR A 89 -1.09 8.18 -4.84
N LEU A 90 -0.55 9.04 -5.70
CA LEU A 90 0.16 8.61 -6.91
C LEU A 90 1.62 8.18 -6.66
N LYS A 91 2.23 8.53 -5.51
CA LYS A 91 3.62 8.14 -5.16
C LYS A 91 3.73 7.04 -4.11
N CYS A 92 2.65 6.66 -3.44
CA CYS A 92 2.70 5.66 -2.35
C CYS A 92 2.86 4.20 -2.82
N GLY A 93 3.30 3.97 -4.06
CA GLY A 93 3.62 2.62 -4.56
C GLY A 93 2.42 1.78 -4.98
N GLN A 94 1.24 2.38 -5.14
CA GLN A 94 0.06 1.70 -5.70
C GLN A 94 0.13 1.57 -7.22
N SER A 95 0.46 2.68 -7.89
CA SER A 95 0.73 2.73 -9.34
C SER A 95 2.17 3.13 -9.59
N PHE A 96 2.72 2.68 -10.72
CA PHE A 96 4.09 2.94 -11.13
C PHE A 96 4.18 3.69 -12.46
N ARG A 97 3.04 4.20 -12.95
CA ARG A 97 2.87 4.74 -14.30
C ARG A 97 2.71 6.26 -14.35
N TRP A 98 2.34 6.85 -13.22
CA TRP A 98 2.25 8.30 -13.07
C TRP A 98 3.63 8.94 -12.98
N GLN A 99 3.88 9.90 -13.88
CA GLN A 99 5.08 10.73 -13.89
C GLN A 99 4.70 12.16 -13.50
N ARG A 100 5.48 12.77 -12.62
CA ARG A 100 5.30 14.17 -12.23
C ARG A 100 6.41 15.01 -12.84
N GLU A 101 6.02 16.04 -13.56
CA GLU A 101 6.93 16.93 -14.26
C GLU A 101 6.57 18.38 -14.03
N HIS A 102 7.55 19.24 -14.25
CA HIS A 102 7.39 20.69 -14.28
C HIS A 102 7.94 21.17 -15.61
N GLN A 103 7.35 22.22 -16.15
CA GLN A 103 7.84 22.86 -17.37
C GLN A 103 8.43 24.21 -16.98
N GLU A 104 9.68 24.46 -17.40
CA GLU A 104 10.22 25.81 -17.39
C GLU A 104 9.54 26.60 -18.50
N LEU A 105 8.82 27.64 -18.12
CA LEU A 105 8.15 28.55 -19.05
C LEU A 105 9.19 29.47 -19.69
N PRO A 106 8.91 30.04 -20.89
CA PRO A 106 9.81 31.02 -21.52
C PRO A 106 10.11 32.24 -20.64
N SER A 107 9.24 32.55 -19.68
CA SER A 107 9.45 33.59 -18.66
C SER A 107 10.52 33.25 -17.61
N GLY A 108 11.03 32.01 -17.60
CA GLY A 108 11.89 31.47 -16.54
C GLY A 108 11.13 30.97 -15.31
N GLU A 109 9.80 31.09 -15.29
CA GLU A 109 8.95 30.57 -14.22
C GLU A 109 8.73 29.06 -14.37
N ILE A 110 8.60 28.36 -13.24
CA ILE A 110 8.31 26.92 -13.22
C ILE A 110 6.79 26.73 -13.19
N SER A 111 6.27 25.97 -14.15
CA SER A 111 4.85 25.65 -14.22
C SER A 111 4.39 24.80 -13.03
N ALA A 112 3.08 24.82 -12.77
CA ALA A 112 2.47 23.92 -11.81
C ALA A 112 2.82 22.45 -12.14
N PRO A 113 3.13 21.62 -11.12
CA PRO A 113 3.42 20.21 -11.33
C PRO A 113 2.30 19.53 -12.10
N THR A 114 2.66 18.88 -13.20
CA THR A 114 1.73 18.12 -14.02
C THR A 114 2.02 16.64 -13.87
N TRP A 115 1.01 15.90 -13.46
CA TRP A 115 1.00 14.45 -13.48
C TRP A 115 0.59 13.97 -14.87
N SER A 116 1.32 13.02 -15.44
CA SER A 116 0.95 12.38 -16.68
C SER A 116 0.98 10.86 -16.58
N CYS A 117 0.05 10.20 -17.27
CA CYS A 117 -0.08 8.75 -17.33
C CYS A 117 -0.87 8.34 -18.59
N VAL A 118 -0.63 7.14 -19.10
CA VAL A 118 -1.46 6.56 -20.16
C VAL A 118 -2.42 5.57 -19.55
N LEU A 119 -3.72 5.85 -19.63
CA LEU A 119 -4.79 4.97 -19.14
C LEU A 119 -5.92 4.97 -20.16
N ASP A 120 -6.53 3.81 -20.42
CA ASP A 120 -7.66 3.66 -21.35
C ASP A 120 -7.42 4.33 -22.72
N ARG A 121 -6.26 4.01 -23.31
CA ARG A 121 -5.78 4.47 -24.63
C ARG A 121 -5.73 5.99 -24.81
N ARG A 122 -5.51 6.71 -23.70
CA ARG A 122 -5.37 8.16 -23.70
C ARG A 122 -4.32 8.63 -22.72
N VAL A 123 -3.63 9.71 -23.08
CA VAL A 123 -2.68 10.36 -22.19
C VAL A 123 -3.45 11.33 -21.31
N TRP A 124 -3.41 11.10 -20.01
CA TRP A 124 -3.97 11.98 -18.99
C TRP A 124 -2.92 12.99 -18.56
N PHE A 125 -3.33 14.24 -18.41
CA PHE A 125 -2.57 15.28 -17.71
C PHE A 125 -3.43 15.78 -16.56
N ILE A 126 -2.89 15.80 -15.34
CA ILE A 126 -3.59 16.23 -14.13
C ILE A 126 -2.74 17.24 -13.37
N GLN A 127 -3.34 18.32 -12.89
CA GLN A 127 -2.71 19.35 -12.07
C GLN A 127 -3.55 19.58 -10.82
N GLU A 128 -2.91 19.60 -9.65
CA GLU A 128 -3.55 19.99 -8.38
C GLU A 128 -4.00 21.47 -8.45
N THR A 129 -5.16 21.76 -7.87
CA THR A 129 -5.70 23.12 -7.67
C THR A 129 -6.04 23.30 -6.19
N ASP A 130 -6.29 24.54 -5.75
CA ASP A 130 -6.59 24.83 -4.33
C ASP A 130 -7.86 24.11 -3.84
N ASP A 131 -8.78 23.82 -4.74
CA ASP A 131 -10.12 23.26 -4.51
C ASP A 131 -10.29 21.84 -5.10
N GLY A 132 -9.20 21.24 -5.59
CA GLY A 132 -9.20 19.88 -6.14
C GLY A 132 -8.13 19.66 -7.18
N PHE A 133 -8.55 19.37 -8.41
CA PHE A 133 -7.63 19.23 -9.53
C PHE A 133 -8.30 19.56 -10.86
N ARG A 134 -7.48 19.85 -11.87
CA ARG A 134 -7.91 19.91 -13.27
C ARG A 134 -7.21 18.84 -14.09
N PHE A 135 -7.88 18.37 -15.13
CA PHE A 135 -7.36 17.37 -16.05
C PHE A 135 -7.60 17.75 -17.50
N ARG A 136 -6.79 17.19 -18.41
CA ARG A 136 -7.08 17.11 -19.85
C ARG A 136 -6.58 15.78 -20.39
N THR A 137 -7.07 15.39 -21.57
CA THR A 137 -6.69 14.14 -22.22
C THR A 137 -6.27 14.33 -23.66
N VAL A 138 -5.33 13.51 -24.11
CA VAL A 138 -4.94 13.41 -25.54
C VAL A 138 -5.20 11.98 -26.03
N ARG A 139 -5.94 11.85 -27.13
CA ARG A 139 -6.38 10.58 -27.74
C ARG A 139 -5.93 10.43 -29.18
N PRO A 140 -5.76 9.21 -29.72
CA PRO A 140 -5.70 8.98 -31.16
C PRO A 140 -6.98 9.49 -31.86
N SER A 141 -6.86 10.21 -32.99
CA SER A 141 -8.03 10.73 -33.70
C SER A 141 -8.97 9.66 -34.29
N SER A 142 -8.58 8.38 -34.32
CA SER A 142 -9.44 7.28 -34.74
C SER A 142 -10.32 6.71 -33.62
N SER A 143 -10.24 7.27 -32.40
CA SER A 143 -11.02 6.76 -31.25
C SER A 143 -12.41 7.38 -31.10
N THR A 144 -12.83 8.27 -32.00
CA THR A 144 -14.18 8.82 -32.00
C THR A 144 -15.15 7.80 -32.59
N THR A 145 -15.83 7.10 -31.68
CA THR A 145 -17.10 6.38 -31.86
C THR A 145 -17.04 5.06 -32.65
N THR A 146 -16.82 3.97 -31.93
CA THR A 146 -17.61 2.74 -32.14
C THR A 146 -17.78 2.05 -30.79
N THR A 147 -18.86 2.42 -30.09
CA THR A 147 -19.40 1.65 -28.96
C THR A 147 -19.89 0.32 -29.50
N SER A 148 -19.00 -0.68 -29.56
CA SER A 148 -19.34 -2.07 -29.86
C SER A 148 -19.65 -2.79 -28.54
N THR A 149 -20.72 -2.39 -27.86
CA THR A 149 -21.45 -3.26 -26.95
C THR A 149 -22.58 -3.90 -27.74
N LYS A 150 -22.38 -5.15 -28.16
CA LYS A 150 -23.45 -5.99 -28.69
C LYS A 150 -24.48 -6.22 -27.58
N SER A 151 -25.61 -5.51 -27.65
CA SER A 151 -26.89 -5.94 -27.10
C SER A 151 -27.96 -5.74 -28.17
N PRO A 152 -28.88 -6.71 -28.37
CA PRO A 152 -29.76 -6.72 -29.54
C PRO A 152 -31.02 -5.91 -29.27
N ALA A 153 -31.30 -4.96 -30.19
CA ALA A 153 -32.58 -4.33 -30.54
C ALA A 153 -32.54 -2.79 -30.52
N THR A 154 -32.04 -2.17 -31.60
CA THR A 154 -32.51 -0.85 -32.04
C THR A 154 -32.33 -0.73 -33.57
N PRO A 155 -33.27 -0.14 -34.33
CA PRO A 155 -33.27 -0.19 -35.79
C PRO A 155 -32.12 0.62 -36.40
N ALA A 156 -31.60 0.11 -37.51
CA ALA A 156 -30.60 0.77 -38.34
C ALA A 156 -31.12 2.10 -38.90
N GLY A 157 -30.31 3.16 -38.85
CA GLY A 157 -30.48 4.31 -39.74
C GLY A 157 -30.56 5.70 -39.13
N VAL A 158 -29.91 6.00 -38.00
CA VAL A 158 -29.71 7.41 -37.59
C VAL A 158 -28.23 7.73 -37.41
N THR A 159 -27.65 8.34 -38.44
CA THR A 159 -26.39 9.09 -38.32
C THR A 159 -26.70 10.45 -37.70
N TRP A 160 -26.50 10.57 -36.39
CA TRP A 160 -26.46 11.86 -35.72
C TRP A 160 -25.19 12.60 -36.16
N ARG A 161 -25.34 13.77 -36.77
CA ARG A 161 -24.22 14.65 -37.08
C ARG A 161 -23.96 15.50 -35.83
N THR A 162 -23.23 14.92 -34.88
CA THR A 162 -22.88 15.58 -33.62
C THR A 162 -22.07 16.84 -33.91
N THR A 163 -22.46 17.97 -33.32
CA THR A 163 -21.66 19.20 -33.39
C THR A 163 -20.39 19.02 -32.56
N GLY A 164 -19.30 19.74 -32.90
CA GLY A 164 -18.03 19.62 -32.15
C GLY A 164 -18.16 19.95 -30.65
N LYS A 165 -19.19 20.72 -30.26
CA LYS A 165 -19.50 21.05 -28.86
C LYS A 165 -20.12 19.86 -28.11
N GLU A 166 -21.12 19.20 -28.71
CA GLU A 166 -21.78 18.03 -28.11
C GLU A 166 -20.81 16.84 -27.96
N GLU A 167 -19.94 16.62 -28.94
CA GLU A 167 -18.89 15.60 -28.87
C GLU A 167 -17.91 15.87 -27.73
N GLN A 168 -17.52 17.13 -27.55
CA GLN A 168 -16.63 17.54 -26.46
C GLN A 168 -17.28 17.34 -25.08
N GLU A 169 -18.57 17.69 -24.93
CA GLU A 169 -19.33 17.51 -23.69
C GLU A 169 -19.46 16.03 -23.29
N GLU A 170 -19.72 15.14 -24.26
CA GLU A 170 -19.76 13.70 -23.98
C GLU A 170 -18.37 13.11 -23.67
N LEU A 171 -17.31 13.56 -24.33
CA LEU A 171 -15.93 13.16 -23.98
C LEU A 171 -15.54 13.61 -22.57
N GLU A 172 -15.89 14.85 -22.19
CA GLU A 172 -15.68 15.35 -20.84
C GLU A 172 -16.41 14.48 -19.81
N LYS A 173 -17.68 14.16 -20.06
CA LYS A 173 -18.49 13.30 -19.19
C LYS A 173 -17.89 11.91 -19.02
N LEU A 174 -17.42 11.29 -20.11
CA LEU A 174 -16.75 10.00 -20.06
C LEU A 174 -15.44 10.06 -19.27
N ASP A 175 -14.65 11.13 -19.44
CA ASP A 175 -13.40 11.30 -18.69
C ASP A 175 -13.64 11.55 -17.20
N ARG A 176 -14.64 12.37 -16.85
CA ARG A 176 -15.06 12.58 -15.46
C ARG A 176 -15.48 11.26 -14.82
N ALA A 177 -16.28 10.45 -15.53
CA ALA A 177 -16.70 9.14 -15.05
C ALA A 177 -15.50 8.19 -14.87
N PHE A 178 -14.54 8.20 -15.79
CA PHE A 178 -13.32 7.40 -15.69
C PHE A 178 -12.49 7.78 -14.47
N LEU A 179 -12.19 9.06 -14.26
CA LEU A 179 -11.41 9.49 -13.08
C LEU A 179 -12.17 9.28 -11.78
N ARG A 180 -13.50 9.44 -11.80
CA ARG A 180 -14.36 9.13 -10.65
C ARG A 180 -14.22 7.66 -10.24
N ASP A 181 -14.21 6.73 -11.19
CA ASP A 181 -13.98 5.30 -10.95
C ASP A 181 -12.53 5.01 -10.53
N TYR A 182 -11.54 5.54 -11.28
CA TYR A 182 -10.12 5.26 -11.05
C TYR A 182 -9.65 5.73 -9.66
N PHE A 183 -10.10 6.90 -9.20
CA PHE A 183 -9.83 7.40 -7.85
C PHE A 183 -10.89 6.97 -6.82
N GLN A 184 -11.95 6.26 -7.24
CA GLN A 184 -13.06 5.79 -6.41
C GLN A 184 -13.77 6.90 -5.62
N LEU A 185 -14.04 8.05 -6.26
CA LEU A 185 -14.52 9.27 -5.60
C LEU A 185 -15.97 9.17 -5.06
N ASP A 186 -16.66 8.06 -5.29
CA ASP A 186 -17.98 7.78 -4.69
C ASP A 186 -17.88 7.31 -3.23
N VAL A 187 -16.73 6.79 -2.80
CA VAL A 187 -16.50 6.39 -1.40
C VAL A 187 -16.18 7.63 -0.58
N SER A 188 -16.86 7.92 0.53
CA SER A 188 -16.45 9.03 1.39
C SER A 188 -15.18 8.67 2.17
N LEU A 189 -14.04 9.24 1.80
CA LEU A 189 -12.78 8.98 2.51
C LEU A 189 -12.78 9.63 3.89
N THR A 190 -13.42 10.79 4.03
CA THR A 190 -13.54 11.51 5.30
C THR A 190 -14.29 10.67 6.35
N GLU A 191 -15.38 10.00 5.97
CA GLU A 191 -16.10 9.09 6.86
C GLU A 191 -15.25 7.88 7.26
N LEU A 192 -14.49 7.31 6.31
CA LEU A 192 -13.57 6.22 6.60
C LEU A 192 -12.46 6.64 7.57
N TYR A 193 -11.84 7.81 7.34
CA TYR A 193 -10.82 8.38 8.22
C TYR A 193 -11.36 8.62 9.64
N ALA A 194 -12.57 9.15 9.76
CA ALA A 194 -13.22 9.34 11.06
C ALA A 194 -13.43 8.00 11.79
N LYS A 195 -13.91 6.97 11.07
CA LYS A 195 -14.11 5.63 11.62
C LYS A 195 -12.79 4.99 12.07
N TRP A 196 -11.75 5.01 11.24
CA TRP A 196 -10.46 4.41 11.57
C TRP A 196 -9.77 5.16 12.71
N SER A 197 -9.86 6.49 12.74
CA SER A 197 -9.33 7.32 13.83
C SER A 197 -10.05 7.09 15.16
N ALA A 198 -11.36 6.78 15.12
CA ALA A 198 -12.11 6.41 16.32
C ALA A 198 -11.72 5.00 16.85
N THR A 199 -11.25 4.12 15.96
CA THR A 199 -10.95 2.72 16.29
C THR A 199 -9.49 2.51 16.69
N ASP A 200 -8.56 3.27 16.11
CA ASP A 200 -7.12 3.09 16.31
C ASP A 200 -6.40 4.41 16.62
N LYS A 201 -5.73 4.46 17.77
CA LYS A 201 -4.96 5.63 18.21
C LYS A 201 -3.76 5.92 17.30
N ASN A 202 -3.08 4.88 16.79
CA ASN A 202 -1.93 5.06 15.91
C ASN A 202 -2.35 5.66 14.56
N PHE A 203 -3.43 5.17 13.97
CA PHE A 203 -4.04 5.76 12.78
C PHE A 203 -4.45 7.21 13.05
N LYS A 204 -5.15 7.48 14.15
CA LYS A 204 -5.60 8.84 14.53
C LYS A 204 -4.45 9.85 14.58
N ALA A 205 -3.29 9.45 15.12
CA ALA A 205 -2.12 10.32 15.20
C ALA A 205 -1.52 10.64 13.82
N LYS A 206 -1.55 9.68 12.88
CA LYS A 206 -0.96 9.85 11.54
C LYS A 206 -1.90 10.50 10.53
N ALA A 207 -3.21 10.30 10.66
CA ALA A 207 -4.21 10.72 9.67
C ALA A 207 -4.13 12.20 9.26
N PRO A 208 -3.90 13.19 10.17
CA PRO A 208 -3.81 14.61 9.79
C PRO A 208 -2.66 14.94 8.84
N PHE A 209 -1.56 14.19 8.90
CA PHE A 209 -0.37 14.40 8.06
C PHE A 209 -0.47 13.75 6.68
N PHE A 210 -1.39 12.80 6.54
CA PHE A 210 -1.63 12.03 5.32
C PHE A 210 -3.12 12.07 4.96
N PRO A 211 -3.69 13.27 4.74
CA PRO A 211 -5.07 13.39 4.26
C PRO A 211 -5.19 12.86 2.83
N GLY A 212 -6.39 12.43 2.43
CA GLY A 212 -6.66 12.17 1.02
C GLY A 212 -5.90 10.99 0.39
N VAL A 213 -5.35 10.06 1.17
CA VAL A 213 -4.67 8.88 0.61
C VAL A 213 -5.72 7.87 0.18
N ARG A 214 -5.95 7.80 -1.14
CA ARG A 214 -6.97 6.93 -1.74
C ARG A 214 -6.39 5.64 -2.28
N MET A 215 -7.25 4.63 -2.38
CA MET A 215 -6.96 3.43 -3.15
C MET A 215 -7.33 3.65 -4.62
N LEU A 216 -6.36 3.45 -5.52
CA LEU A 216 -6.64 3.46 -6.96
C LEU A 216 -7.38 2.19 -7.37
N ARG A 217 -8.32 2.31 -8.31
CA ARG A 217 -8.99 1.19 -8.97
C ARG A 217 -8.36 0.91 -10.32
N GLN A 218 -7.22 0.25 -10.30
CA GLN A 218 -6.38 0.07 -11.48
C GLN A 218 -6.91 -1.02 -12.42
N ASP A 219 -6.46 -0.97 -13.67
CA ASP A 219 -6.62 -2.06 -14.61
C ASP A 219 -5.93 -3.34 -14.08
N PRO A 220 -6.60 -4.51 -14.06
CA PRO A 220 -6.03 -5.74 -13.52
C PRO A 220 -4.78 -6.23 -14.25
N VAL A 221 -4.69 -6.03 -15.56
CA VAL A 221 -3.52 -6.46 -16.37
C VAL A 221 -2.32 -5.61 -16.00
N GLU A 222 -2.47 -4.28 -16.08
CA GLU A 222 -1.42 -3.35 -15.67
C GLU A 222 -0.94 -3.62 -14.25
N ASN A 223 -1.90 -3.79 -13.33
CA ASN A 223 -1.61 -4.01 -11.92
C ASN A 223 -0.83 -5.32 -11.69
N LEU A 224 -1.29 -6.43 -12.26
CA LEU A 224 -0.65 -7.74 -12.14
C LEU A 224 0.82 -7.70 -12.58
N PHE A 225 1.10 -7.23 -13.80
CA PHE A 225 2.46 -7.25 -14.35
C PHE A 225 3.38 -6.24 -13.66
N CYS A 226 2.85 -5.10 -13.20
CA CYS A 226 3.60 -4.18 -12.35
C CYS A 226 3.96 -4.82 -11.00
N PHE A 227 3.05 -5.53 -10.35
CA PHE A 227 3.33 -6.16 -9.06
C PHE A 227 4.20 -7.42 -9.17
N ILE A 228 4.18 -8.15 -10.30
CA ILE A 228 5.21 -9.14 -10.61
C ILE A 228 6.61 -8.49 -10.59
N CYS A 229 6.76 -7.28 -11.16
CA CYS A 229 7.99 -6.50 -11.12
C CYS A 229 8.41 -6.04 -9.70
N SER A 230 7.46 -5.97 -8.76
CA SER A 230 7.67 -5.45 -7.41
C SER A 230 8.35 -6.40 -6.43
N SER A 231 8.26 -7.71 -6.68
CA SER A 231 8.80 -8.75 -5.79
C SER A 231 10.29 -8.51 -5.49
N ASN A 232 10.67 -8.33 -4.21
CA ASN A 232 12.06 -8.02 -3.79
C ASN A 232 12.70 -6.86 -4.60
N ASN A 233 12.06 -5.70 -4.59
CA ASN A 233 12.45 -4.53 -5.38
C ASN A 233 12.10 -3.22 -4.65
N ASN A 234 12.44 -2.07 -5.22
CA ASN A 234 12.06 -0.75 -4.69
C ASN A 234 11.23 0.05 -5.71
N ILE A 235 10.43 1.00 -5.22
CA ILE A 235 9.47 1.77 -6.04
C ILE A 235 10.16 2.40 -7.26
N SER A 236 11.31 3.06 -7.08
CA SER A 236 12.03 3.71 -8.20
C SER A 236 12.38 2.72 -9.32
N ARG A 237 12.93 1.56 -8.98
CA ARG A 237 13.28 0.53 -9.97
C ARG A 237 12.04 -0.10 -10.60
N ILE A 238 10.95 -0.29 -9.85
CA ILE A 238 9.70 -0.82 -10.39
C ILE A 238 9.11 0.15 -11.41
N THR A 239 9.06 1.45 -11.11
CA THR A 239 8.65 2.50 -12.04
C THR A 239 9.46 2.47 -13.33
N GLN A 240 10.78 2.34 -13.24
CA GLN A 240 11.65 2.22 -14.43
C GLN A 240 11.36 0.94 -15.23
N MET A 241 11.12 -0.19 -14.55
CA MET A 241 10.75 -1.44 -15.21
C MET A 241 9.41 -1.31 -15.93
N ALA A 242 8.38 -0.78 -15.27
CA ALA A 242 7.07 -0.54 -15.90
C ALA A 242 7.18 0.39 -17.12
N ALA A 243 7.95 1.48 -17.03
CA ALA A 243 8.21 2.38 -18.15
C ALA A 243 8.89 1.66 -19.34
N LYS A 244 9.94 0.87 -19.08
CA LYS A 244 10.63 0.07 -20.11
C LYS A 244 9.72 -0.97 -20.75
N MET A 245 8.89 -1.64 -19.96
CA MET A 245 7.93 -2.63 -20.45
C MET A 245 6.95 -1.98 -21.44
N CYS A 246 6.41 -0.82 -21.07
CA CYS A 246 5.47 -0.08 -21.92
C CYS A 246 6.14 0.48 -23.17
N SER A 247 7.37 1.02 -23.06
CA SER A 247 8.07 1.52 -24.26
C SER A 247 8.44 0.41 -25.25
N GLU A 248 8.67 -0.81 -24.75
CA GLU A 248 9.07 -1.95 -25.60
C GLU A 248 7.86 -2.65 -26.24
N TYR A 249 6.78 -2.85 -25.48
CA TYR A 249 5.64 -3.69 -25.90
C TYR A 249 4.30 -2.95 -25.97
N GLY A 250 4.25 -1.69 -25.53
CA GLY A 250 3.04 -0.89 -25.53
C GLY A 250 2.85 -0.12 -26.83
N SER A 251 1.59 0.14 -27.17
CA SER A 251 1.24 0.97 -28.33
C SER A 251 1.65 2.44 -28.09
N PRO A 252 2.32 3.10 -29.05
CA PRO A 252 2.76 4.48 -28.89
C PRO A 252 1.61 5.49 -29.08
N LEU A 253 1.63 6.54 -28.26
CA LEU A 253 0.76 7.72 -28.32
C LEU A 253 1.63 8.97 -28.37
N THR A 254 1.74 9.59 -29.54
CA THR A 254 2.55 10.81 -29.73
C THR A 254 1.70 12.06 -29.48
N VAL A 255 2.11 12.84 -28.47
CA VAL A 255 1.47 14.10 -28.06
C VAL A 255 2.32 15.26 -28.60
N PRO A 256 1.75 16.15 -29.44
CA PRO A 256 2.40 17.40 -29.80
C PRO A 256 2.68 18.25 -28.56
N LEU A 257 3.88 18.81 -28.45
CA LEU A 257 4.18 19.79 -27.41
C LEU A 257 3.79 21.17 -27.97
N GLU A 258 2.87 21.84 -27.30
CA GLU A 258 2.58 23.24 -27.57
C GLU A 258 3.78 24.07 -27.09
N GLN A 259 4.63 24.50 -28.02
CA GLN A 259 5.53 25.62 -27.80
C GLN A 259 4.91 26.84 -28.47
N GLU A 260 4.64 27.89 -27.69
CA GLU A 260 4.50 29.24 -28.22
C GLU A 260 5.89 29.68 -28.72
N SER A 261 6.27 29.28 -29.95
CA SER A 261 7.49 29.80 -30.56
C SER A 261 7.18 31.14 -31.22
N LEU A 262 7.81 32.21 -30.71
CA LEU A 262 7.81 33.55 -31.31
C LEU A 262 8.67 33.63 -32.59
N ASP A 263 9.35 32.55 -32.98
CA ASP A 263 10.29 32.51 -34.10
C ASP A 263 9.86 31.51 -35.17
N SER A 264 9.91 31.90 -36.44
CA SER A 264 9.29 31.20 -37.58
C SER A 264 9.98 29.89 -38.02
N THR A 265 10.79 29.28 -37.15
CA THR A 265 11.45 28.00 -37.41
C THR A 265 10.72 26.89 -36.65
N THR A 266 9.66 26.39 -37.28
CA THR A 266 8.73 25.39 -36.74
C THR A 266 9.39 24.00 -36.63
N SER A 267 10.12 23.75 -35.56
CA SER A 267 10.35 22.38 -35.09
C SER A 267 9.19 22.00 -34.17
N THR A 268 8.20 21.27 -34.70
CA THR A 268 7.12 20.72 -33.88
C THR A 268 7.71 19.64 -32.97
N SER A 269 8.06 20.03 -31.74
CA SER A 269 8.49 19.06 -30.73
C SER A 269 7.28 18.21 -30.32
N SER A 270 7.50 16.91 -30.14
CA SER A 270 6.45 15.98 -29.71
C SER A 270 7.02 15.00 -28.71
N ARG A 271 6.16 14.51 -27.83
CA ARG A 271 6.51 13.52 -26.82
C ARG A 271 5.72 12.24 -27.05
N THR A 272 6.41 11.11 -27.04
CA THR A 272 5.76 9.80 -27.16
C THR A 272 5.54 9.20 -25.79
N PHE A 273 4.29 8.85 -25.52
CA PHE A 273 3.86 8.03 -24.42
C PHE A 273 3.54 6.62 -24.93
N TYR A 274 3.44 5.64 -24.04
CA TYR A 274 3.14 4.26 -24.42
C TYR A 274 2.03 3.72 -23.53
N GLU A 275 1.07 3.03 -24.15
CA GLU A 275 0.06 2.24 -23.44
C GLU A 275 0.71 1.10 -22.65
N PHE A 276 -0.04 0.53 -21.70
CA PHE A 276 0.38 -0.73 -21.11
C PHE A 276 0.31 -1.85 -22.16
N PRO A 277 1.27 -2.78 -22.21
CA PRO A 277 1.24 -3.87 -23.18
C PRO A 277 0.02 -4.78 -23.00
N THR A 278 -0.56 -5.26 -24.10
CA THR A 278 -1.61 -6.29 -24.03
C THR A 278 -1.01 -7.65 -23.65
N ILE A 279 -1.87 -8.59 -23.21
CA ILE A 279 -1.45 -9.98 -22.95
C ILE A 279 -0.79 -10.59 -24.20
N GLU A 280 -1.35 -10.35 -25.38
CA GLU A 280 -0.83 -10.89 -26.65
C GLU A 280 0.59 -10.40 -26.92
N ALA A 281 0.88 -9.13 -26.63
CA ALA A 281 2.21 -8.55 -26.83
C ALA A 281 3.25 -9.17 -25.89
N LEU A 282 2.87 -9.44 -24.64
CA LEU A 282 3.74 -10.06 -23.64
C LEU A 282 3.85 -11.58 -23.78
N ALA A 283 2.93 -12.23 -24.49
CA ALA A 283 2.93 -13.67 -24.74
C ALA A 283 3.77 -14.10 -25.96
N GLN A 284 4.31 -13.16 -26.74
CA GLN A 284 5.13 -13.47 -27.91
C GLN A 284 6.43 -14.20 -27.54
N ASP A 285 7.00 -14.93 -28.50
CA ASP A 285 8.31 -15.53 -28.35
C ASP A 285 9.42 -14.46 -28.29
N GLY A 286 10.47 -14.71 -27.51
CA GLY A 286 11.58 -13.76 -27.31
C GLY A 286 11.35 -12.70 -26.23
N VAL A 287 10.16 -12.63 -25.61
CA VAL A 287 9.82 -11.63 -24.59
C VAL A 287 10.68 -11.80 -23.33
N GLU A 288 10.92 -13.04 -22.88
CA GLU A 288 11.76 -13.28 -21.71
C GLU A 288 13.19 -12.77 -21.95
N GLU A 289 13.80 -13.11 -23.08
CA GLU A 289 15.17 -12.75 -23.44
C GLU A 289 15.32 -11.23 -23.54
N THR A 290 14.35 -10.58 -24.16
CA THR A 290 14.33 -9.12 -24.31
C THR A 290 14.20 -8.44 -22.96
N LEU A 291 13.23 -8.84 -22.12
CA LEU A 291 13.07 -8.29 -20.77
C LEU A 291 14.30 -8.54 -19.89
N ARG A 292 14.99 -9.68 -20.04
CA ARG A 292 16.28 -9.93 -19.37
C ARG A 292 17.32 -8.89 -19.78
N SER A 293 17.44 -8.60 -21.08
CA SER A 293 18.37 -7.57 -21.58
C SER A 293 18.03 -6.16 -21.09
N LEU A 294 16.75 -5.88 -20.83
CA LEU A 294 16.27 -4.61 -20.27
C LEU A 294 16.45 -4.49 -18.73
N GLY A 295 16.94 -5.54 -18.07
CA GLY A 295 17.28 -5.53 -16.64
C GLY A 295 16.19 -6.03 -15.69
N PHE A 296 15.22 -6.79 -16.19
CA PHE A 296 14.14 -7.37 -15.36
C PHE A 296 14.61 -8.55 -14.50
N GLY A 297 15.75 -9.16 -14.85
CA GLY A 297 16.32 -10.31 -14.15
C GLY A 297 15.40 -11.52 -14.23
N TYR A 298 15.24 -12.25 -13.13
CA TYR A 298 14.40 -13.45 -13.08
C TYR A 298 12.91 -13.17 -13.34
N ARG A 299 12.45 -11.92 -13.15
CA ARG A 299 11.04 -11.53 -13.35
C ARG A 299 10.64 -11.53 -14.81
N ALA A 300 11.59 -11.44 -15.73
CA ALA A 300 11.34 -11.58 -17.17
C ALA A 300 10.63 -12.89 -17.49
N LYS A 301 11.09 -14.01 -16.90
CA LYS A 301 10.44 -15.31 -17.02
C LYS A 301 9.00 -15.29 -16.50
N TYR A 302 8.78 -14.64 -15.36
CA TYR A 302 7.47 -14.57 -14.71
C TYR A 302 6.46 -13.83 -15.58
N ILE A 303 6.87 -12.70 -16.17
CA ILE A 303 6.05 -11.92 -17.09
C ILE A 303 5.70 -12.73 -18.33
N ALA A 304 6.70 -13.25 -19.06
CA ALA A 304 6.47 -13.99 -20.29
C ALA A 304 5.61 -15.26 -20.05
N THR A 305 5.90 -16.01 -18.99
CA THR A 305 5.15 -17.23 -18.65
C THR A 305 3.72 -16.89 -18.24
N THR A 306 3.51 -15.87 -17.40
CA THR A 306 2.16 -15.46 -16.97
C THR A 306 1.32 -14.97 -18.14
N ALA A 307 1.90 -14.17 -19.05
CA ALA A 307 1.21 -13.73 -20.25
C ALA A 307 0.81 -14.91 -21.14
N LYS A 308 1.69 -15.88 -21.36
CA LYS A 308 1.37 -17.11 -22.11
C LYS A 308 0.25 -17.92 -21.44
N ILE A 309 0.32 -18.12 -20.13
CA ILE A 309 -0.73 -18.81 -19.36
C ILE A 309 -2.09 -18.13 -19.57
N ILE A 310 -2.16 -16.81 -19.43
CA ILE A 310 -3.42 -16.06 -19.60
C ILE A 310 -3.88 -16.10 -21.06
N GLN A 311 -2.98 -15.94 -22.03
CA GLN A 311 -3.29 -16.00 -23.46
C GLN A 311 -3.92 -17.34 -23.89
N GLU A 312 -3.50 -18.44 -23.26
CA GLU A 312 -3.98 -19.79 -23.54
C GLU A 312 -5.32 -20.12 -22.85
N MET A 313 -5.78 -19.28 -21.92
CA MET A 313 -7.12 -19.43 -21.31
C MET A 313 -8.21 -19.13 -22.32
N GLU A 314 -9.35 -19.81 -22.19
CA GLU A 314 -10.51 -19.64 -23.09
C GLU A 314 -11.04 -18.19 -23.11
N ASP A 315 -10.99 -17.52 -21.97
CA ASP A 315 -11.40 -16.12 -21.77
C ASP A 315 -10.26 -15.12 -21.86
N GLY A 316 -9.01 -15.57 -22.06
CA GLY A 316 -7.85 -14.71 -22.28
C GLY A 316 -7.69 -13.63 -21.21
N GLU A 317 -7.46 -12.39 -21.65
CA GLU A 317 -7.41 -11.21 -20.78
C GLU A 317 -8.69 -11.01 -19.94
N ALA A 318 -9.87 -11.35 -20.48
CA ALA A 318 -11.15 -11.18 -19.80
C ALA A 318 -11.28 -12.04 -18.53
N TRP A 319 -10.52 -13.13 -18.43
CA TRP A 319 -10.38 -13.92 -17.20
C TRP A 319 -9.99 -13.05 -16.00
N LEU A 320 -8.96 -12.23 -16.19
CA LEU A 320 -8.37 -11.42 -15.13
C LEU A 320 -9.34 -10.34 -14.66
N HIS A 321 -10.05 -9.70 -15.60
CA HIS A 321 -11.14 -8.77 -15.29
C HIS A 321 -12.32 -9.46 -14.58
N GLY A 322 -12.61 -10.71 -14.95
CA GLY A 322 -13.64 -11.54 -14.33
C GLY A 322 -13.42 -11.75 -12.83
N LEU A 323 -12.17 -11.78 -12.36
CA LEU A 323 -11.83 -11.98 -10.95
C LEU A 323 -12.41 -10.90 -10.02
N ARG A 324 -12.69 -9.69 -10.52
CA ARG A 324 -13.42 -8.63 -9.76
C ARG A 324 -14.73 -9.15 -9.18
N LYS A 325 -15.44 -10.01 -9.91
CA LYS A 325 -16.76 -10.53 -9.54
C LYS A 325 -16.71 -11.69 -8.55
N LEU A 326 -15.53 -12.27 -8.32
CA LEU A 326 -15.36 -13.40 -7.40
C LEU A 326 -15.17 -12.91 -5.96
N PRO A 327 -15.49 -13.74 -4.95
CA PRO A 327 -15.04 -13.54 -3.57
C PRO A 327 -13.51 -13.45 -3.48
N TYR A 328 -12.99 -12.78 -2.44
CA TYR A 328 -11.54 -12.63 -2.20
C TYR A 328 -10.79 -13.96 -2.29
N GLU A 329 -11.24 -14.99 -1.57
CA GLU A 329 -10.54 -16.27 -1.48
C GLU A 329 -10.39 -16.94 -2.86
N ASP A 330 -11.42 -16.87 -3.70
CA ASP A 330 -11.43 -17.45 -5.04
C ASP A 330 -10.52 -16.65 -6.00
N ALA A 331 -10.60 -15.31 -5.95
CA ALA A 331 -9.75 -14.44 -6.76
C ALA A 331 -8.26 -14.59 -6.38
N HIS A 332 -7.96 -14.61 -5.09
CA HIS A 332 -6.61 -14.79 -4.57
C HIS A 332 -6.05 -16.17 -4.93
N ALA A 333 -6.82 -17.24 -4.75
CA ALA A 333 -6.41 -18.60 -5.14
C ALA A 333 -6.16 -18.71 -6.66
N ALA A 334 -6.99 -18.07 -7.48
CA ALA A 334 -6.81 -18.03 -8.94
C ALA A 334 -5.49 -17.33 -9.32
N LEU A 335 -5.18 -16.18 -8.71
CA LEU A 335 -3.94 -15.44 -8.96
C LEU A 335 -2.68 -16.24 -8.57
N LEU A 336 -2.71 -17.02 -7.50
CA LEU A 336 -1.58 -17.85 -7.05
C LEU A 336 -1.20 -18.96 -8.04
N THR A 337 -2.04 -19.25 -9.04
CA THR A 337 -1.70 -20.21 -10.10
C THR A 337 -0.70 -19.64 -11.12
N LEU A 338 -0.51 -18.31 -11.14
CA LEU A 338 0.33 -17.62 -12.10
C LEU A 338 1.81 -17.63 -11.67
N GLN A 339 2.71 -17.63 -12.66
CA GLN A 339 4.14 -17.69 -12.41
C GLN A 339 4.66 -16.38 -11.81
N GLY A 340 5.28 -16.46 -10.63
CA GLY A 340 5.83 -15.29 -9.94
C GLY A 340 4.82 -14.51 -9.10
N VAL A 341 3.60 -15.03 -8.96
CA VAL A 341 2.55 -14.46 -8.10
C VAL A 341 2.49 -15.26 -6.79
N GLY A 342 3.09 -14.71 -5.75
CA GLY A 342 2.94 -15.20 -4.36
C GLY A 342 1.84 -14.44 -3.61
N PRO A 343 1.56 -14.79 -2.33
CA PRO A 343 0.49 -14.19 -1.54
C PRO A 343 0.47 -12.66 -1.56
N LYS A 344 1.63 -12.02 -1.35
CA LYS A 344 1.75 -10.56 -1.40
C LYS A 344 1.36 -9.96 -2.74
N VAL A 345 1.81 -10.57 -3.85
CA VAL A 345 1.49 -10.06 -5.20
C VAL A 345 0.00 -10.23 -5.47
N ALA A 346 -0.57 -11.40 -5.14
CA ALA A 346 -1.99 -11.65 -5.27
C ALA A 346 -2.82 -10.65 -4.44
N ASP A 347 -2.43 -10.40 -3.19
CA ASP A 347 -3.10 -9.43 -2.32
C ASP A 347 -3.01 -7.98 -2.85
N CYS A 348 -1.87 -7.58 -3.44
CA CYS A 348 -1.78 -6.29 -4.13
C CYS A 348 -2.78 -6.18 -5.28
N VAL A 349 -2.90 -7.22 -6.10
CA VAL A 349 -3.85 -7.26 -7.22
C VAL A 349 -5.29 -7.23 -6.72
N CYS A 350 -5.61 -8.03 -5.70
CA CYS A 350 -6.90 -8.05 -5.03
C CYS A 350 -7.32 -6.66 -4.53
N LEU A 351 -6.43 -5.99 -3.78
CA LEU A 351 -6.71 -4.69 -3.18
C LEU A 351 -6.83 -3.57 -4.22
N MET A 352 -5.90 -3.51 -5.17
CA MET A 352 -5.68 -2.33 -6.01
C MET A 352 -6.34 -2.42 -7.40
N SER A 353 -6.91 -3.57 -7.75
CA SER A 353 -7.55 -3.77 -9.06
C SER A 353 -8.76 -4.70 -9.08
N LEU A 354 -9.00 -5.52 -8.04
CA LEU A 354 -10.11 -6.49 -8.02
C LEU A 354 -11.21 -6.20 -6.98
N ASP A 355 -11.24 -4.98 -6.44
CA ASP A 355 -12.28 -4.49 -5.52
C ASP A 355 -12.36 -5.27 -4.19
N LYS A 356 -11.22 -5.76 -3.67
CA LYS A 356 -11.13 -6.47 -2.38
C LYS A 356 -10.54 -5.57 -1.28
N HIS A 357 -11.32 -4.57 -0.87
CA HIS A 357 -10.88 -3.42 -0.05
C HIS A 357 -10.36 -3.79 1.35
N GLU A 358 -10.71 -4.96 1.87
CA GLU A 358 -10.26 -5.50 3.13
C GLU A 358 -8.85 -6.11 3.07
N THR A 359 -8.33 -6.38 1.88
CA THR A 359 -7.10 -7.15 1.69
C THR A 359 -5.86 -6.38 2.16
N ILE A 360 -4.93 -7.07 2.86
CA ILE A 360 -3.68 -6.49 3.37
C ILE A 360 -2.48 -7.20 2.72
N PRO A 361 -1.80 -6.59 1.74
CA PRO A 361 -0.59 -7.15 1.17
C PRO A 361 0.57 -7.08 2.16
N VAL A 362 0.80 -8.15 2.93
CA VAL A 362 1.85 -8.16 3.98
C VAL A 362 3.24 -8.29 3.36
N ASP A 363 3.98 -7.20 3.30
CA ASP A 363 5.40 -7.16 2.96
C ASP A 363 6.27 -6.84 4.19
N THR A 364 7.54 -6.52 3.96
CA THR A 364 8.46 -6.16 5.04
C THR A 364 8.07 -4.86 5.75
N HIS A 365 7.45 -3.90 5.07
CA HIS A 365 7.00 -2.64 5.68
C HIS A 365 5.74 -2.86 6.50
N VAL A 366 4.73 -3.55 5.96
CA VAL A 366 3.52 -3.94 6.70
C VAL A 366 3.90 -4.74 7.95
N TRP A 367 4.84 -5.66 7.81
CA TRP A 367 5.39 -6.41 8.93
C TRP A 367 6.05 -5.52 9.98
N GLN A 368 6.89 -4.56 9.56
CA GLN A 368 7.53 -3.61 10.46
C GLN A 368 6.50 -2.75 11.20
N ILE A 369 5.48 -2.24 10.51
CA ILE A 369 4.37 -1.48 11.10
C ILE A 369 3.64 -2.35 12.15
N ALA A 370 3.28 -3.59 11.81
CA ALA A 370 2.60 -4.50 12.72
C ALA A 370 3.40 -4.74 14.02
N VAL A 371 4.72 -4.95 13.90
CA VAL A 371 5.58 -5.22 15.07
C VAL A 371 5.89 -3.96 15.86
N ARG A 372 6.23 -2.85 15.19
CA ARG A 372 6.66 -1.59 15.80
C ARG A 372 5.50 -0.85 16.44
N ASP A 373 4.42 -0.64 15.67
CA ASP A 373 3.34 0.28 16.04
C ASP A 373 2.22 -0.46 16.78
N TYR A 374 1.95 -1.72 16.42
CA TYR A 374 0.86 -2.52 16.99
C TYR A 374 1.33 -3.60 17.96
N ARG A 375 2.64 -3.69 18.20
CA ARG A 375 3.26 -4.70 19.08
C ARG A 375 2.77 -6.12 18.78
N PHE A 376 2.54 -6.44 17.50
CA PHE A 376 1.95 -7.71 17.06
C PHE A 376 2.70 -8.91 17.65
N ARG A 377 1.93 -9.95 18.04
CA ARG A 377 2.42 -11.22 18.60
C ARG A 377 1.71 -12.38 17.90
N PHE A 378 2.45 -13.43 17.60
CA PHE A 378 1.92 -14.70 17.12
C PHE A 378 2.14 -15.76 18.20
N GLU A 379 1.06 -16.41 18.65
CA GLU A 379 1.11 -17.41 19.74
C GLU A 379 1.85 -16.89 20.99
N GLY A 380 1.58 -15.63 21.36
CA GLY A 380 2.19 -14.97 22.53
C GLY A 380 3.65 -14.55 22.35
N LYS A 381 4.26 -14.76 21.17
CA LYS A 381 5.68 -14.45 20.92
C LYS A 381 5.84 -13.43 19.80
N ALA A 382 6.92 -12.66 19.87
CA ALA A 382 7.37 -11.81 18.78
C ALA A 382 7.91 -12.71 17.65
N PRO A 383 7.30 -12.72 16.46
CA PRO A 383 7.73 -13.62 15.40
C PRO A 383 9.05 -13.16 14.79
N LYS A 384 9.93 -14.10 14.41
CA LYS A 384 11.27 -13.78 13.89
C LYS A 384 11.32 -13.59 12.38
N ALA A 385 10.36 -14.17 11.66
CA ALA A 385 10.26 -14.11 10.20
C ALA A 385 8.81 -14.33 9.77
N ILE A 386 8.46 -13.90 8.56
CA ILE A 386 7.12 -14.05 8.00
C ILE A 386 6.97 -15.47 7.45
N SER A 387 6.24 -16.33 8.17
CA SER A 387 5.72 -17.60 7.65
C SER A 387 4.33 -17.40 7.03
N PRO A 388 3.79 -18.36 6.25
CA PRO A 388 2.42 -18.26 5.74
C PRO A 388 1.35 -18.07 6.83
N ALA A 389 1.52 -18.71 8.00
CA ALA A 389 0.60 -18.54 9.13
C ALA A 389 0.69 -17.13 9.73
N ILE A 390 1.91 -16.60 9.87
CA ILE A 390 2.15 -15.24 10.37
C ILE A 390 1.62 -14.20 9.37
N TYR A 391 1.85 -14.40 8.07
CA TYR A 391 1.31 -13.57 7.00
C TYR A 391 -0.20 -13.40 7.15
N LYS A 392 -0.92 -14.53 7.25
CA LYS A 392 -2.37 -14.54 7.41
C LYS A 392 -2.81 -13.88 8.72
N ALA A 393 -2.08 -14.11 9.81
CA ALA A 393 -2.40 -13.53 11.12
C ALA A 393 -2.20 -12.01 11.16
N VAL A 394 -1.17 -11.48 10.50
CA VAL A 394 -0.95 -10.03 10.37
C VAL A 394 -2.07 -9.39 9.53
N GLY A 395 -2.40 -9.99 8.38
CA GLY A 395 -3.50 -9.50 7.56
C GLY A 395 -4.82 -9.51 8.34
N ARG A 396 -5.10 -10.61 9.06
CA ARG A 396 -6.31 -10.73 9.88
C ARG A 396 -6.37 -9.69 11.00
N HIS A 397 -5.25 -9.42 11.67
CA HIS A 397 -5.17 -8.40 12.72
C HIS A 397 -5.64 -7.03 12.22
N PHE A 398 -5.17 -6.59 11.05
CA PHE A 398 -5.58 -5.31 10.48
C PHE A 398 -7.01 -5.33 9.93
N VAL A 399 -7.48 -6.45 9.39
CA VAL A 399 -8.89 -6.61 8.99
C VAL A 399 -9.82 -6.52 10.20
N ASP A 400 -9.49 -7.17 11.31
CA ASP A 400 -10.27 -7.10 12.54
C ASP A 400 -10.28 -5.67 13.13
N LEU A 401 -9.18 -4.92 12.95
CA LEU A 401 -9.07 -3.54 13.42
C LEU A 401 -9.83 -2.54 12.55
N PHE A 402 -9.70 -2.61 11.23
CA PHE A 402 -10.20 -1.57 10.31
C PHE A 402 -11.45 -1.97 9.50
N GLY A 403 -11.84 -3.24 9.54
CA GLY A 403 -13.05 -3.77 8.91
C GLY A 403 -12.97 -3.85 7.38
N GLY A 404 -14.11 -3.66 6.71
CA GLY A 404 -14.27 -3.91 5.26
C GLY A 404 -13.41 -3.04 4.32
N TYR A 405 -12.73 -2.02 4.83
CA TYR A 405 -11.79 -1.18 4.06
C TYR A 405 -10.39 -1.19 4.70
N ALA A 406 -10.01 -2.28 5.36
CA ALA A 406 -8.72 -2.37 6.06
C ALA A 406 -7.50 -2.14 5.16
N GLY A 407 -7.53 -2.57 3.91
CA GLY A 407 -6.47 -2.30 2.93
C GLY A 407 -6.30 -0.82 2.61
N TRP A 408 -7.41 -0.06 2.63
CA TRP A 408 -7.35 1.39 2.46
C TRP A 408 -6.76 2.07 3.69
N ALA A 409 -7.22 1.71 4.90
CA ALA A 409 -6.65 2.23 6.15
C ALA A 409 -5.14 1.98 6.22
N HIS A 410 -4.73 0.74 5.92
CA HIS A 410 -3.33 0.35 5.94
C HIS A 410 -2.51 1.08 4.86
N SER A 411 -3.10 1.48 3.74
CA SER A 411 -2.39 2.27 2.72
C SER A 411 -1.95 3.64 3.25
N VAL A 412 -2.70 4.24 4.17
CA VAL A 412 -2.33 5.48 4.87
C VAL A 412 -1.12 5.24 5.78
N LEU A 413 -1.14 4.17 6.57
CA LEU A 413 -0.03 3.79 7.46
C LEU A 413 1.23 3.46 6.67
N PHE A 414 1.08 2.78 5.52
CA PHE A 414 2.16 2.49 4.61
C PHE A 414 2.74 3.77 4.00
N ALA A 415 1.91 4.69 3.53
CA ALA A 415 2.36 5.98 3.00
C ALA A 415 3.16 6.78 4.05
N ALA A 416 2.76 6.69 5.32
CA ALA A 416 3.47 7.31 6.43
C ALA A 416 4.84 6.68 6.74
N ASP A 417 5.05 5.42 6.39
CA ASP A 417 6.32 4.68 6.58
C ASP A 417 7.27 4.78 5.37
N LEU A 418 6.85 5.46 4.30
CA LEU A 418 7.73 5.68 3.15
C LEU A 418 8.68 6.84 3.42
N ARG A 419 10.00 6.56 3.49
CA ARG A 419 11.08 7.56 3.62
C ARG A 419 10.97 8.81 2.74
N THR A 420 10.36 8.71 1.55
CA THR A 420 10.15 9.85 0.65
C THR A 420 9.01 10.79 1.08
N ILE A 421 8.21 10.38 2.05
CA ILE A 421 7.02 11.07 2.57
C ILE A 421 7.09 11.22 4.11
N GLU A 422 7.97 10.47 4.79
CA GLU A 422 8.26 10.51 6.24
C GLU A 422 8.57 11.91 6.80
N GLY A 423 8.98 12.87 5.96
CA GLY A 423 9.23 14.25 6.39
C GLY A 423 7.99 14.96 6.96
N ARG A 424 6.79 14.58 6.52
CA ARG A 424 5.54 15.28 6.86
C ARG A 424 5.12 15.16 8.32
N VAL A 425 5.53 14.11 9.02
CA VAL A 425 5.23 13.92 10.47
C VAL A 425 6.18 14.75 11.34
N LYS A 426 7.38 15.07 10.84
CA LYS A 426 8.41 15.80 11.59
C LYS A 426 8.34 17.32 11.41
N GLU A 427 7.51 17.81 10.50
CA GLU A 427 7.46 19.22 10.09
C GLU A 427 6.36 20.05 10.80
N ASP A 428 5.54 19.46 11.68
CA ASP A 428 4.55 20.24 12.45
C ASP A 428 4.98 20.40 13.93
N PRO A 429 5.60 21.54 14.30
CA PRO A 429 6.01 21.80 15.67
C PRO A 429 4.84 21.90 16.67
N ASP A 430 3.59 22.02 16.22
CA ASP A 430 2.44 22.08 17.12
C ASP A 430 1.89 20.70 17.49
N VAL A 431 2.03 19.68 16.63
CA VAL A 431 1.69 18.29 16.98
C VAL A 431 2.73 17.69 17.92
N VAL A 432 4.02 17.98 17.71
CA VAL A 432 5.09 17.56 18.63
C VAL A 432 4.88 18.17 20.03
N LYS A 433 4.42 19.42 20.11
CA LYS A 433 4.06 20.03 21.39
C LYS A 433 2.84 19.36 22.02
N GLN A 434 1.83 19.01 21.23
CA GLN A 434 0.63 18.34 21.74
C GLN A 434 0.94 16.96 22.31
N GLU A 435 1.74 16.13 21.62
CA GLU A 435 2.16 14.81 22.13
C GLU A 435 3.04 14.93 23.38
N VAL A 436 3.98 15.89 23.43
CA VAL A 436 4.83 16.11 24.62
C VAL A 436 3.99 16.58 25.81
N VAL A 437 3.02 17.46 25.59
CA VAL A 437 2.10 17.93 26.64
C VAL A 437 1.19 16.79 27.10
N GLU A 438 0.68 15.93 26.21
CA GLU A 438 -0.18 14.80 26.58
C GLU A 438 0.59 13.74 27.38
N GLU A 439 1.83 13.40 26.99
CA GLU A 439 2.70 12.52 27.79
C GLU A 439 3.10 13.13 29.14
N GLU A 440 3.32 14.45 29.21
CA GLU A 440 3.66 15.14 30.45
C GLU A 440 2.46 15.21 31.40
N VAL A 441 1.25 15.44 30.86
CA VAL A 441 -0.01 15.38 31.61
C VAL A 441 -0.28 13.97 32.13
N GLU A 442 -0.13 12.92 31.33
CA GLU A 442 -0.26 11.53 31.81
C GLU A 442 0.76 11.21 32.93
N ARG A 443 2.02 11.64 32.78
CA ARG A 443 3.05 11.48 33.83
C ARG A 443 2.70 12.22 35.12
N ILE A 444 2.11 13.42 35.02
CA ILE A 444 1.68 14.20 36.19
C ILE A 444 0.50 13.53 36.87
N VAL A 445 -0.51 13.08 36.12
CA VAL A 445 -1.69 12.38 36.67
C VAL A 445 -1.27 11.12 37.42
N MET A 446 -0.39 10.29 36.83
CA MET A 446 0.13 9.09 37.49
C MET A 446 0.88 9.40 38.80
N LYS A 447 1.67 10.49 38.83
CA LYS A 447 2.38 10.92 40.05
C LYS A 447 1.43 11.44 41.13
N VAL A 448 0.32 12.07 40.74
CA VAL A 448 -0.69 12.56 41.69
C VAL A 448 -1.47 11.38 42.28
N GLU A 449 -1.86 10.40 41.47
CA GLU A 449 -2.52 9.17 41.93
C GLU A 449 -1.64 8.39 42.93
N LEU A 450 -0.37 8.15 42.60
CA LEU A 450 0.55 7.45 43.51
C LEU A 450 0.76 8.18 44.83
N LYS A 451 0.85 9.53 44.80
CA LYS A 451 0.95 10.33 46.04
C LYS A 451 -0.34 10.34 46.86
N MET A 452 -1.50 10.27 46.20
CA MET A 452 -2.78 10.14 46.88
C MET A 452 -2.90 8.78 47.55
N GLU A 453 -2.52 7.70 46.87
CA GLU A 453 -2.49 6.34 47.44
C GLU A 453 -1.55 6.24 48.64
N GLU A 454 -0.34 6.82 48.56
CA GLU A 454 0.62 6.86 49.66
C GLU A 454 0.08 7.64 50.88
N LYS A 455 -0.54 8.81 50.66
CA LYS A 455 -1.19 9.57 51.75
C LYS A 455 -2.37 8.83 52.36
N VAL A 456 -3.19 8.14 51.55
CA VAL A 456 -4.31 7.34 52.05
C VAL A 456 -3.81 6.16 52.89
N MET A 457 -2.68 5.56 52.52
CA MET A 457 -2.03 4.52 53.34
C MET A 457 -1.56 5.06 54.70
N VAL A 458 -0.89 6.21 54.72
CA VAL A 458 -0.40 6.82 55.98
C VAL A 458 -1.57 7.16 56.91
N VAL A 459 -2.63 7.77 56.38
CA VAL A 459 -3.82 8.11 57.16
C VAL A 459 -4.53 6.86 57.68
N LYS A 460 -4.59 5.77 56.91
CA LYS A 460 -5.14 4.49 57.40
C LYS A 460 -4.31 3.90 58.53
N GLN A 461 -2.98 4.01 58.46
CA GLN A 461 -2.08 3.56 59.52
C GLN A 461 -2.25 4.37 60.81
N GLU A 462 -2.36 5.69 60.71
CA GLU A 462 -2.59 6.57 61.87
C GLU A 462 -3.96 6.29 62.52
N ILE A 463 -5.00 6.03 61.72
CA ILE A 463 -6.33 5.66 62.23
C ILE A 463 -6.30 4.29 62.93
N GLU A 464 -5.59 3.30 62.37
CA GLU A 464 -5.41 1.99 63.01
C GLU A 464 -4.69 2.13 64.36
N GLU A 465 -3.61 2.91 64.44
CA GLU A 465 -2.89 3.16 65.70
C GLU A 465 -3.76 3.88 66.75
N GLU A 466 -4.57 4.88 66.36
CA GLU A 466 -5.51 5.54 67.29
C GLU A 466 -6.64 4.60 67.77
N THR A 467 -7.13 3.71 66.91
CA THR A 467 -8.15 2.71 67.32
C THR A 467 -7.59 1.68 68.31
N VAL A 468 -6.33 1.26 68.15
CA VAL A 468 -5.67 0.33 69.09
C VAL A 468 -5.45 0.99 70.46
N VAL A 469 -5.08 2.27 70.51
CA VAL A 469 -4.90 3.02 71.76
C VAL A 469 -6.24 3.23 72.47
N THR A 470 -7.31 3.51 71.73
CA THR A 470 -8.64 3.72 72.32
C THR A 470 -9.31 2.43 72.81
N GLU A 471 -9.01 1.27 72.22
CA GLU A 471 -9.41 -0.03 72.79
C GLU A 471 -8.61 -0.38 74.05
N HIS A 472 -7.30 -0.11 74.09
CA HIS A 472 -6.47 -0.36 75.29
C HIS A 472 -6.89 0.47 76.52
N ILE A 473 -7.45 1.66 76.32
CA ILE A 473 -7.92 2.52 77.41
C ILE A 473 -9.25 2.02 78.02
N LYS A 474 -10.05 1.24 77.27
CA LYS A 474 -11.34 0.68 77.78
C LYS A 474 -11.17 -0.53 78.69
N ASP A 475 -10.00 -1.19 78.67
CA ASP A 475 -9.73 -2.39 79.46
C ASP A 475 -9.07 -2.11 80.83
N ILE A 476 -8.82 -0.85 81.19
CA ILE A 476 -8.27 -0.50 82.51
C ILE A 476 -9.42 -0.36 83.53
N LYS A 477 -9.67 -1.43 84.29
CA LYS A 477 -10.53 -1.41 85.48
C LYS A 477 -9.91 -0.53 86.58
N LEU A 478 -10.69 0.45 87.06
CA LEU A 478 -10.43 1.19 88.29
C LEU A 478 -10.77 0.30 89.50
N GLU A 479 -9.78 -0.03 90.34
CA GLU A 479 -10.00 -0.54 91.69
C GLU A 479 -9.78 0.56 92.74
N ASP A 480 -10.75 0.69 93.64
CA ASP A 480 -10.81 1.58 94.80
C ASP A 480 -9.88 1.07 95.93
N PRO A 481 -9.11 1.92 96.63
CA PRO A 481 -8.45 1.52 97.86
C PRO A 481 -9.00 2.26 99.09
N LEU A 482 -9.53 1.50 100.04
CA LEU A 482 -9.88 1.94 101.39
C LEU A 482 -8.97 1.27 102.42
N ASP A 483 -8.37 2.12 103.26
CA ASP A 483 -7.81 1.95 104.61
C ASP A 483 -6.76 0.87 104.93
N THR A 484 -5.63 1.34 105.49
CA THR A 484 -5.27 1.06 106.90
C THR A 484 -4.07 1.91 107.36
N LEU A 485 -4.23 2.61 108.49
CA LEU A 485 -3.16 3.25 109.29
C LEU A 485 -2.43 2.20 110.14
N PRO A 486 -1.17 2.45 110.58
CA PRO A 486 -1.00 3.02 111.92
C PRO A 486 0.15 4.03 112.09
N THR A 487 0.03 4.72 113.22
CA THR A 487 0.74 5.88 113.80
C THR A 487 2.21 5.69 114.20
N GLY A 488 3.02 6.78 114.14
CA GLY A 488 4.24 6.88 114.97
C GLY A 488 5.27 7.98 114.62
N ARG A 489 5.06 9.21 115.15
CA ARG A 489 6.00 10.36 115.36
C ARG A 489 7.53 10.12 115.22
N ARG A 490 8.26 11.04 114.57
CA ARG A 490 8.95 12.25 115.16
C ARG A 490 9.84 13.02 114.14
N VAL A 491 9.47 14.29 113.88
CA VAL A 491 10.27 15.53 113.96
C VAL A 491 11.70 15.61 113.36
N SER A 492 11.90 16.55 112.41
CA SER A 492 12.83 17.73 112.45
C SER A 492 13.73 18.01 111.21
N LYS A 493 13.43 19.17 110.59
CA LYS A 493 14.32 20.28 110.15
C LYS A 493 15.27 20.17 108.92
N ARG A 494 14.91 21.03 107.95
CA ARG A 494 15.68 22.17 107.33
C ARG A 494 16.86 21.90 106.37
N ARG A 495 16.70 22.55 105.20
CA ARG A 495 17.68 23.38 104.41
C ARG A 495 18.85 22.66 103.72
N LYS A 496 18.96 22.80 102.40
CA LYS A 496 19.75 23.86 101.71
C LYS A 496 19.58 23.78 100.19
N ALA A 497 19.57 24.95 99.57
CA ALA A 497 19.81 25.19 98.15
C ALA A 497 21.30 25.18 97.84
N VAL A 498 21.67 24.81 96.61
CA VAL A 498 22.51 25.60 95.67
C VAL A 498 21.97 25.32 94.27
#